data_AF-A0A7C7CTM6-F1
#
_entry.id   AF-A0A7C7CTM6-F1
#
_cell.length_a   1.000
_cell.length_b   1.000
_cell.length_c   1.000
_cell.angle_alpha   90.00
_cell.angle_beta   90.00
_cell.angle_gamma   90.00
#
_symmetry.space_group_name_H-M   'P 1'
#
loop_
_entity.id
_entity.type
_entity.pdbx_description
1 polymer ?
#
loop_
_entity_poly.entity_id
_entity_poly.type
_entity_poly.pdbx_seq_one_letter_code
_entity_poly.pdbx_strand_id
1 'polypeptide(L)'
;MSFFELITEKFVHQGKEPARNYRTRIGKLQGWISVFINSFLFFIKLIIGFLVGSVSVLADAVHTLSDVLSSGVVIWGFHESEKPADEE
;
A
#
# COMPACT_ATOMS: atom_id res chain seq x y z
N MET A 1 0.06 -11.07 -20.89
CA MET A 1 -0.28 -10.87 -19.48
C MET A 1 0.71 -9.89 -18.88
N SER A 2 0.23 -8.75 -18.38
CA SER A 2 1.03 -7.79 -17.64
C SER A 2 1.44 -8.38 -16.27
N PHE A 3 2.58 -7.99 -15.73
CA PHE A 3 3.01 -8.37 -14.37
C PHE A 3 1.93 -8.06 -13.32
N PHE A 4 1.22 -6.94 -13.52
CA PHE A 4 0.08 -6.56 -12.72
C PHE A 4 -1.06 -7.59 -12.77
N GLU A 5 -1.40 -8.09 -13.96
CA GLU A 5 -2.46 -9.10 -14.13
C GLU A 5 -2.08 -10.41 -13.43
N LEU A 6 -0.81 -10.81 -13.50
CA LEU A 6 -0.29 -12.01 -12.83
C LEU A 6 -0.44 -11.95 -11.30
N ILE A 7 -0.12 -10.81 -10.69
CA ILE A 7 -0.29 -10.63 -9.24
C ILE A 7 -1.78 -10.58 -8.89
N THR A 8 -2.56 -9.84 -9.67
CA THR A 8 -3.97 -9.62 -9.38
C THR A 8 -4.78 -10.92 -9.49
N GLU A 9 -4.56 -11.73 -10.53
CA GLU A 9 -5.24 -13.02 -10.67
C GLU A 9 -4.87 -14.01 -9.57
N LYS A 10 -3.60 -14.02 -9.13
CA LYS A 10 -3.14 -14.93 -8.08
C LYS A 10 -3.75 -14.61 -6.71
N PHE A 11 -3.90 -13.32 -6.38
CA PHE A 11 -4.35 -12.88 -5.05
C PHE A 11 -5.82 -12.47 -4.99
N VAL A 12 -6.42 -12.06 -6.12
CA VAL A 12 -7.81 -11.61 -6.23
C VAL A 12 -8.46 -12.35 -7.40
N HIS A 13 -9.03 -13.52 -7.10
CA HIS A 13 -9.81 -14.26 -8.08
C HIS A 13 -11.05 -13.43 -8.46
N GLN A 14 -11.24 -13.17 -9.76
CA GLN A 14 -12.51 -12.67 -10.30
C GLN A 14 -13.57 -13.78 -10.23
N GLY A 15 -14.00 -14.13 -9.02
CA GLY A 15 -15.26 -14.86 -8.82
C GLY A 15 -16.45 -13.92 -9.07
N LYS A 16 -17.69 -14.44 -9.01
CA LYS A 16 -18.97 -13.69 -9.10
C LYS A 16 -19.20 -12.69 -7.93
N GLU A 17 -18.15 -12.04 -7.45
CA GLU A 17 -18.20 -11.05 -6.39
C GLU A 17 -18.77 -9.73 -6.95
N PRO A 18 -19.61 -9.02 -6.18
CA PRO A 18 -20.09 -7.71 -6.59
C PRO A 18 -18.90 -6.74 -6.76
N ALA A 19 -19.00 -5.84 -7.75
CA ALA A 19 -17.91 -4.95 -8.15
C ALA A 19 -17.32 -4.12 -6.98
N ARG A 20 -18.12 -3.81 -5.94
CA ARG A 20 -17.68 -3.13 -4.71
C ARG A 20 -16.67 -3.96 -3.92
N ASN A 21 -16.92 -5.24 -3.72
CA ASN A 21 -16.02 -6.14 -2.98
C ASN A 21 -14.71 -6.35 -3.72
N TYR A 22 -14.77 -6.51 -5.05
CA TYR A 22 -13.59 -6.67 -5.90
C TYR A 22 -12.66 -5.46 -5.80
N ARG A 23 -13.20 -4.24 -5.94
CA ARG A 23 -12.43 -2.99 -5.81
C ARG A 23 -11.80 -2.83 -4.44
N THR A 24 -12.51 -3.22 -3.39
CA THR A 24 -12.02 -3.11 -2.02
C THR A 24 -10.88 -4.09 -1.74
N ARG A 25 -11.01 -5.33 -2.22
CA ARG A 25 -9.94 -6.34 -2.12
C ARG A 25 -8.68 -5.91 -2.85
N ILE A 26 -8.81 -5.38 -4.07
CA ILE A 26 -7.68 -4.82 -4.83
C ILE A 26 -7.06 -3.64 -4.09
N GLY A 27 -7.88 -2.71 -3.59
CA GLY A 27 -7.41 -1.53 -2.87
C GLY A 27 -6.61 -1.89 -1.62
N LYS A 28 -7.12 -2.83 -0.82
CA LYS A 28 -6.40 -3.34 0.36
C LYS A 28 -5.11 -4.06 -0.02
N LEU A 29 -5.13 -4.91 -1.05
CA LEU A 29 -3.94 -5.61 -1.52
C LEU A 29 -2.86 -4.61 -1.99
N GLN A 30 -3.24 -3.64 -2.81
CA GLN A 30 -2.35 -2.58 -3.29
C GLN A 30 -1.76 -1.78 -2.12
N GLY A 31 -2.59 -1.40 -1.15
CA GLY A 31 -2.15 -0.71 0.06
C GLY A 31 -1.11 -1.53 0.84
N TRP A 32 -1.36 -2.82 1.07
CA TRP A 32 -0.43 -3.69 1.78
C TRP A 32 0.90 -3.89 1.05
N ILE A 33 0.85 -4.09 -0.28
CA ILE A 33 2.06 -4.19 -1.11
C ILE A 33 2.86 -2.88 -1.01
N SER A 34 2.18 -1.73 -1.08
CA SER A 34 2.81 -0.42 -0.95
C SER A 34 3.47 -0.22 0.41
N VAL A 35 2.78 -0.55 1.50
CA VAL A 35 3.33 -0.48 2.87
C VAL A 35 4.60 -1.34 2.98
N PHE A 36 4.57 -2.57 2.47
CA PHE A 36 5.70 -3.50 2.58
C PHE A 36 6.92 -3.02 1.80
N ILE A 37 6.73 -2.66 0.52
CA ILE A 37 7.82 -2.22 -0.36
C ILE A 37 8.41 -0.90 0.14
N ASN A 38 7.58 0.10 0.49
CA ASN A 38 8.06 1.39 0.96
C ASN A 38 8.71 1.29 2.34
N SER A 39 8.22 0.45 3.25
CA SER A 39 8.88 0.25 4.55
C SER A 39 10.27 -0.35 4.36
N PHE A 40 10.41 -1.35 3.50
CA PHE A 40 11.70 -1.95 3.19
C PHE A 40 12.67 -0.94 2.58
N LEU A 41 12.20 -0.15 1.61
CA LEU A 41 13.00 0.89 0.96
C LEU A 41 13.40 2.01 1.93
N PHE A 42 12.49 2.41 2.83
CA PHE A 42 12.75 3.38 3.89
C PHE A 42 13.92 2.93 4.77
N PHE A 43 13.91 1.69 5.25
CA PHE A 43 15.00 1.19 6.10
C PHE A 43 16.34 1.17 5.36
N ILE A 44 16.37 0.77 4.09
CA ILE A 44 17.59 0.82 3.27
C ILE A 44 18.10 2.26 3.15
N LYS A 45 17.23 3.21 2.76
CA LYS A 45 17.61 4.61 2.61
C LYS A 45 18.06 5.22 3.93
N LEU A 46 17.41 4.89 5.03
CA LEU A 46 17.76 5.38 6.36
C LEU A 46 19.17 4.91 6.75
N ILE A 47 19.46 3.61 6.60
CA ILE A 47 20.78 3.03 6.89
C ILE A 47 21.84 3.67 6.01
N ILE A 48 21.63 3.72 4.69
CA ILE A 48 22.58 4.33 3.74
C ILE A 48 22.78 5.82 4.05
N GLY A 49 21.70 6.55 4.34
CA GLY A 49 21.73 7.97 4.67
C GLY A 49 22.57 8.26 5.91
N PHE A 50 22.46 7.42 6.94
CA PHE A 50 23.32 7.52 8.13
C PHE A 50 24.77 7.16 7.84
N LEU A 51 25.03 6.06 7.11
CA LEU A 51 26.39 5.62 6.78
C LEU A 51 27.16 6.64 5.93
N VAL A 52 26.47 7.29 4.98
CA VAL A 52 27.06 8.29 4.08
C VAL A 52 27.03 9.71 4.69
N GLY A 53 26.24 9.94 5.74
CA GLY A 53 26.04 11.26 6.32
C GLY A 53 25.28 12.23 5.41
N SER A 54 24.44 11.71 4.50
CA SER A 54 23.76 12.51 3.48
C SER A 54 22.38 12.98 3.94
N VAL A 55 22.24 14.28 4.15
CA VAL A 55 20.95 14.92 4.47
C VAL A 55 19.92 14.70 3.36
N SER A 56 20.35 14.67 2.09
CA SER A 56 19.45 14.43 0.95
C SER A 56 18.87 13.02 0.97
N VAL A 57 19.69 12.00 1.26
CA VAL A 57 19.22 10.60 1.35
C VAL A 57 18.32 10.40 2.57
N LEU A 58 18.62 11.05 3.68
CA LEU A 58 17.75 11.03 4.87
C LEU A 58 16.39 11.70 4.59
N ALA A 59 16.38 12.84 3.88
CA ALA A 59 15.14 13.50 3.47
C ALA A 59 14.30 12.60 2.53
N ASP A 60 14.95 11.92 1.59
CA ASP A 60 14.31 10.95 0.71
C ASP A 60 13.77 9.72 1.50
N ALA A 61 14.46 9.30 2.57
CA ALA A 61 13.93 8.29 3.49
C ALA A 61 12.64 8.77 4.19
N VAL A 62 12.61 10.00 4.71
CA VAL A 62 11.41 10.58 5.34
C VAL A 62 10.24 10.71 4.35
N HIS A 63 10.52 11.02 3.09
CA HIS A 63 9.50 10.99 2.04
C HIS A 63 8.93 9.58 1.85
N THR A 64 9.78 8.56 1.72
CA THR A 64 9.34 7.16 1.62
C THR A 64 8.58 6.68 2.87
N LEU A 65 8.90 7.18 4.06
CA LEU A 65 8.11 6.94 5.27
C LEU A 65 6.70 7.55 5.17
N SER A 66 6.58 8.74 4.57
CA SER A 66 5.29 9.39 4.34
C SER A 66 4.41 8.57 3.38
N ASP A 67 5.01 7.88 2.40
CA ASP A 67 4.29 6.97 1.52
C ASP A 67 3.76 5.73 2.25
N VAL A 68 4.50 5.21 3.24
CA VAL A 68 4.04 4.13 4.12
C VAL A 68 2.81 4.57 4.91
N LEU A 69 2.87 5.75 5.53
CA LEU A 69 1.76 6.31 6.30
C LEU A 69 0.53 6.54 5.42
N SER A 70 0.74 7.13 4.23
CA SER A 70 -0.34 7.39 3.26
C SER A 70 -0.99 6.08 2.80
N SER A 71 -0.19 5.04 2.56
CA SER A 71 -0.70 3.71 2.21
C SER A 71 -1.51 3.08 3.36
N GLY A 72 -1.09 3.30 4.62
CA GLY A 72 -1.86 2.91 5.80
C GLY A 72 -3.22 3.59 5.87
N VAL A 73 -3.29 4.89 5.58
CA VAL A 73 -4.55 5.64 5.49
C VAL A 73 -5.45 5.08 4.38
N VAL A 74 -4.89 4.71 3.22
CA VAL A 74 -5.66 4.07 2.14
C VAL A 74 -6.26 2.73 2.59
N ILE A 75 -5.48 1.87 3.25
CA ILE A 75 -5.98 0.59 3.78
C ILE A 75 -7.12 0.85 4.78
N TRP A 76 -6.94 1.81 5.68
CA TRP A 76 -7.96 2.19 6.66
C TRP A 76 -9.23 2.73 5.98
N GLY A 77 -9.10 3.58 4.97
CA GLY A 77 -10.24 4.10 4.20
C GLY A 77 -11.04 3.00 3.50
N PHE A 78 -10.37 1.98 2.97
CA PHE A 78 -11.04 0.79 2.43
C PHE A 78 -11.72 -0.07 3.50
N HIS A 79 -11.19 -0.12 4.72
CA HIS A 79 -11.84 -0.79 5.85
C HIS A 79 -13.09 -0.03 6.30
N GLU A 80 -13.02 1.29 6.40
CA GLU A 80 -14.16 2.13 6.78
C GLU A 80 -15.26 2.09 5.71
N SER A 81 -14.90 2.07 4.43
CA SER A 81 -15.83 2.01 3.30
C SER A 81 -16.60 0.68 3.17
N GLU A 82 -16.20 -0.36 3.89
CA GLU A 82 -16.92 -1.64 3.96
C GLU A 82 -18.03 -1.65 5.00
N LYS A 83 -18.09 -0.67 5.90
CA LYS A 83 -19.16 -0.62 6.91
C LYS A 83 -20.52 -0.55 6.21
N PRO A 84 -21.53 -1.29 6.74
CA PRO A 84 -22.89 -1.21 6.22
C PRO A 84 -23.39 0.24 6.31
N ALA A 85 -24.33 0.61 5.44
CA ALA A 85 -24.98 1.91 5.55
C ALA A 85 -25.67 1.99 6.91
N ASP A 86 -25.48 3.10 7.62
CA ASP A 86 -26.19 3.33 8.88
C ASP A 86 -27.70 3.33 8.61
N GLU A 87 -28.44 2.73 9.55
CA GLU A 87 -29.90 2.73 9.53
C GLU A 87 -30.37 4.11 10.01
N GLU A 88 -30.63 5.03 9.07
CA GLU A 88 -31.53 6.17 9.29
C GLU A 88 -32.99 5.79 9.05
#